data_AF-A0A7S0G7J1-F1
#
_entry.id   AF-A0A7S0G7J1-F1
#
_cell.length_a   1.000
_cell.length_b   1.000
_cell.length_c   1.000
_cell.angle_alpha   90.00
_cell.angle_beta   90.00
_cell.angle_gamma   90.00
#
_symmetry.space_group_name_H-M   'P 1'
#
loop_
_entity.id
_entity.type
_entity.pdbx_description
1 polymer ?
#
loop_
_entity_poly.entity_id
_entity_poly.type
_entity_poly.pdbx_seq_one_letter_code
_entity_poly.pdbx_strand_id
1 'polypeptide(L)'
;DDADRFEFREQYTDLDNLYLDDGVDFLTWDEQLEYLHFLKGRAEQGNTDDQYRVASILMYGVDGVPRDIETSVRYFQNAAATGNVNAVAKLGYVYYVAGDELHETE
;
A
#
# COMPACT_ATOMS: atom_id res chain seq x y z
N ASP A 1 -16.37 -1.35 -20.52
CA ASP A 1 -15.92 -1.99 -21.76
C ASP A 1 -14.48 -2.47 -21.57
N ASP A 2 -13.94 -3.36 -22.41
CA ASP A 2 -12.53 -3.79 -22.31
C ASP A 2 -11.57 -2.62 -22.58
N ALA A 3 -12.03 -1.59 -23.31
CA ALA A 3 -11.32 -0.33 -23.51
C ALA A 3 -11.14 0.45 -22.19
N ASP A 4 -12.19 0.59 -21.37
CA ASP A 4 -12.10 1.26 -20.07
C ASP A 4 -11.13 0.52 -19.14
N ARG A 5 -11.15 -0.81 -19.14
CA ARG A 5 -10.21 -1.63 -18.33
C ARG A 5 -8.76 -1.53 -18.82
N PHE A 6 -8.54 -1.27 -20.10
CA PHE A 6 -7.22 -1.14 -20.69
C PHE A 6 -6.63 0.26 -20.42
N GLU A 7 -7.41 1.32 -20.64
CA GLU A 7 -7.01 2.69 -20.28
C GLU A 7 -6.77 2.82 -18.77
N PHE A 8 -7.63 2.21 -17.96
CA PHE A 8 -7.45 2.11 -16.51
C PHE A 8 -6.12 1.43 -16.17
N ARG A 9 -5.76 0.30 -16.80
CA ARG A 9 -4.48 -0.40 -16.53
C ARG A 9 -3.24 0.38 -16.95
N GLU A 10 -3.27 1.12 -18.07
CA GLU A 10 -2.16 1.99 -18.49
C GLU A 10 -2.01 3.16 -17.52
N GLN A 11 -3.11 3.84 -17.18
CA GLN A 11 -3.14 4.90 -16.18
C GLN A 11 -2.55 4.46 -14.84
N TYR A 12 -2.87 3.24 -14.38
CA TYR A 12 -2.31 2.71 -13.14
C TYR A 12 -0.88 2.19 -13.22
N THR A 13 -0.38 1.88 -14.42
CA THR A 13 1.05 1.58 -14.63
C THR A 13 1.86 2.87 -14.57
N ASP A 14 1.34 3.95 -15.14
CA ASP A 14 1.92 5.29 -15.03
C ASP A 14 1.83 5.81 -13.59
N LEU A 15 0.74 5.55 -12.88
CA LEU A 15 0.62 5.82 -11.44
C LEU A 15 1.55 4.94 -10.61
N ASP A 16 1.72 3.65 -10.93
CA ASP A 16 2.67 2.77 -10.26
C ASP A 16 4.09 3.34 -10.31
N ASN A 17 4.47 3.99 -11.42
CA ASN A 17 5.74 4.72 -11.61
C ASN A 17 5.75 6.07 -10.88
N LEU A 18 4.68 6.88 -10.98
CA LEU A 18 4.57 8.17 -10.30
C LEU A 18 4.64 8.02 -8.77
N TYR A 19 3.98 6.99 -8.23
CA TYR A 19 3.99 6.65 -6.80
C TYR A 19 5.38 6.21 -6.33
N LEU A 20 6.20 5.69 -7.22
CA LEU A 20 7.58 5.28 -6.93
C LEU A 20 8.60 6.41 -7.10
N ASP A 21 8.35 7.39 -7.98
CA ASP A 21 9.35 8.39 -8.40
C ASP A 21 9.15 9.78 -7.77
N ASP A 22 7.92 10.33 -7.74
CA ASP A 22 7.69 11.76 -7.43
C ASP A 22 6.70 12.03 -6.27
N GLY A 23 6.08 10.99 -5.70
CA GLY A 23 5.11 11.15 -4.61
C GLY A 23 3.71 11.57 -5.09
N VAL A 24 2.71 11.32 -4.24
CA VAL A 24 1.26 11.45 -4.54
C VAL A 24 0.76 12.89 -4.71
N ASP A 25 1.63 13.89 -4.60
CA ASP A 25 1.25 15.30 -4.50
C ASP A 25 0.53 15.84 -5.75
N PHE A 26 0.61 15.13 -6.88
CA PHE A 26 -0.06 15.50 -8.13
C PHE A 26 -1.42 14.82 -8.35
N LEU A 27 -1.84 13.91 -7.47
CA LEU A 27 -3.08 13.15 -7.62
C LEU A 27 -4.23 13.76 -6.81
N THR A 28 -5.40 13.81 -7.43
CA THR A 28 -6.63 14.14 -6.72
C THR A 28 -6.99 13.04 -5.71
N TRP A 29 -7.79 13.39 -4.70
CA TRP A 29 -8.28 12.44 -3.70
C TRP A 29 -8.99 11.23 -4.32
N ASP A 30 -9.81 11.49 -5.34
CA ASP A 30 -10.57 10.44 -6.02
C ASP A 30 -9.65 9.48 -6.77
N GLU A 31 -8.61 9.99 -7.44
CA GLU A 31 -7.60 9.16 -8.13
C GLU A 31 -6.77 8.31 -7.15
N GLN A 32 -6.43 8.85 -5.98
CA GLN A 32 -5.71 8.10 -4.94
C GLN A 32 -6.57 6.96 -4.36
N LEU A 33 -7.86 7.23 -4.14
CA LEU A 33 -8.81 6.21 -3.66
C LEU A 33 -9.05 5.13 -4.72
N GLU A 34 -9.23 5.51 -5.98
CA GLU A 34 -9.43 4.58 -7.08
C GLU A 34 -8.19 3.70 -7.30
N TYR A 35 -6.99 4.28 -7.21
CA TYR A 35 -5.73 3.53 -7.21
C TYR A 35 -5.64 2.53 -6.05
N LEU A 36 -5.97 2.95 -4.83
CA LEU A 36 -5.96 2.05 -3.67
C LEU A 36 -6.96 0.89 -3.87
N HIS A 37 -8.13 1.16 -4.44
CA HIS A 37 -9.11 0.13 -4.78
C HIS A 37 -8.58 -0.85 -5.82
N PHE A 38 -7.92 -0.35 -6.86
CA PHE A 38 -7.29 -1.20 -7.87
C PHE A 38 -6.19 -2.09 -7.28
N LEU A 39 -5.29 -1.52 -6.47
CA LEU A 39 -4.23 -2.26 -5.79
C LEU A 39 -4.81 -3.34 -4.87
N LYS A 40 -5.87 -3.04 -4.10
CA LYS A 40 -6.55 -4.03 -3.26
C LYS A 40 -7.04 -5.23 -4.08
N GLY A 41 -7.67 -4.96 -5.23
CA GLY A 41 -8.14 -6.04 -6.11
C GLY A 41 -7.03 -6.94 -6.64
N ARG A 42 -5.84 -6.40 -6.94
CA ARG A 42 -4.67 -7.22 -7.33
C ARG A 42 -4.02 -7.92 -6.14
N ALA A 43 -3.94 -7.26 -4.99
CA ALA A 43 -3.42 -7.82 -3.75
C ALA A 43 -4.24 -9.04 -3.27
N GLU A 44 -5.57 -8.97 -3.42
CA GLU A 44 -6.50 -10.07 -3.15
C GLU A 44 -6.32 -11.26 -4.10
N GLN A 45 -5.84 -11.01 -5.32
CA GLN A 45 -5.46 -12.05 -6.28
C GLN A 45 -4.08 -12.65 -6.00
N GLY A 46 -3.42 -12.23 -4.92
CA GLY A 46 -2.12 -12.74 -4.50
C GLY A 46 -0.93 -12.01 -5.12
N ASN A 47 -1.13 -10.83 -5.72
CA ASN A 47 0.00 -10.01 -6.15
C ASN A 47 0.76 -9.49 -4.93
N THR A 48 1.94 -10.05 -4.73
CA THR A 48 2.85 -9.76 -3.62
C THR A 48 3.28 -8.29 -3.54
N ASP A 49 3.54 -7.64 -4.67
CA ASP A 49 3.99 -6.25 -4.68
C ASP A 49 2.84 -5.31 -4.35
N ASP A 50 1.63 -5.63 -4.80
CA ASP A 50 0.43 -4.85 -4.46
C ASP A 50 0.05 -5.02 -2.99
N GLN A 51 0.23 -6.22 -2.42
CA GLN A 51 0.08 -6.42 -0.98
C GLN A 51 1.04 -5.49 -0.21
N TYR A 52 2.30 -5.38 -0.64
CA TYR A 52 3.26 -4.44 -0.04
C TYR A 52 2.84 -2.96 -0.22
N ARG A 53 2.34 -2.58 -1.40
CA ARG A 53 1.90 -1.19 -1.68
C ARG A 53 0.68 -0.81 -0.84
N VAL A 54 -0.36 -1.65 -0.81
CA VAL A 54 -1.56 -1.44 0.02
C VAL A 54 -1.17 -1.34 1.50
N ALA A 55 -0.30 -2.23 1.97
CA ALA A 55 0.18 -2.19 3.35
C ALA A 55 0.88 -0.85 3.66
N SER A 56 1.70 -0.34 2.74
CA SER A 56 2.40 0.93 2.90
C SER A 56 1.43 2.11 2.97
N ILE A 57 0.42 2.14 2.09
CA ILE A 57 -0.63 3.18 2.09
C ILE A 57 -1.38 3.17 3.43
N LEU A 58 -1.80 2.01 3.92
CA LEU A 58 -2.51 1.89 5.20
C LEU A 58 -1.61 2.21 6.40
N MET A 59 -0.30 1.99 6.30
CA MET A 59 0.65 2.27 7.37
C MET A 59 0.80 3.77 7.63
N TYR A 60 0.98 4.53 6.55
CA TYR A 60 1.20 5.98 6.62
C TYR A 60 -0.10 6.77 6.60
N GLY A 61 -1.15 6.19 6.02
CA GLY A 61 -2.35 6.94 5.64
C GLY A 61 -2.06 7.84 4.44
N VAL A 62 -3.12 8.19 3.73
CA VAL A 62 -3.15 9.28 2.74
C VAL A 62 -4.46 10.02 2.98
N ASP A 63 -4.64 11.27 2.56
CA ASP A 63 -5.89 11.93 2.94
C ASP A 63 -7.12 11.23 2.33
N GLY A 64 -8.17 11.13 3.16
CA GLY A 64 -9.33 10.28 2.88
C GLY A 64 -9.15 8.79 3.26
N VAL A 65 -7.92 8.33 3.52
CA VAL A 65 -7.60 6.97 3.97
C VAL A 65 -6.83 7.03 5.30
N PRO A 66 -7.53 6.86 6.45
CA PRO A 66 -6.86 6.88 7.74
C PRO A 66 -5.84 5.74 7.87
N ARG A 67 -4.83 5.97 8.72
CA ARG A 67 -3.89 4.91 9.10
C ARG A 67 -4.63 3.72 9.69
N ASP A 68 -4.31 2.53 9.21
CA ASP A 68 -4.79 1.25 9.70
C ASP A 68 -3.60 0.28 9.80
N ILE A 69 -2.93 0.35 10.94
CA ILE A 69 -1.70 -0.41 11.20
C ILE A 69 -1.99 -1.91 11.26
N GLU A 70 -3.14 -2.31 11.81
CA GLU A 70 -3.51 -3.72 11.93
C GLU A 70 -3.67 -4.37 10.55
N THR A 71 -4.45 -3.72 9.67
CA THR A 71 -4.64 -4.20 8.31
C THR A 71 -3.34 -4.12 7.51
N SER A 72 -2.55 -3.07 7.69
CA SER A 72 -1.22 -2.93 7.08
C SER A 72 -0.30 -4.11 7.42
N VAL A 73 -0.20 -4.48 8.71
CA VAL A 73 0.61 -5.61 9.16
C VAL A 73 0.17 -6.91 8.50
N ARG A 74 -1.13 -7.17 8.38
CA ARG A 74 -1.64 -8.36 7.68
C ARG A 74 -1.19 -8.41 6.22
N TYR A 75 -1.29 -7.30 5.49
CA TYR A 75 -0.84 -7.26 4.10
C TYR A 75 0.69 -7.41 3.98
N PHE A 76 1.47 -6.80 4.87
CA PHE A 76 2.91 -7.03 4.88
C PHE A 76 3.28 -8.48 5.23
N GLN A 77 2.57 -9.12 6.17
CA GLN A 77 2.78 -10.54 6.50
C GLN A 77 2.52 -11.43 5.29
N ASN A 78 1.45 -11.17 4.54
CA ASN A 78 1.14 -11.90 3.31
C ASN A 78 2.24 -11.72 2.25
N ALA A 79 2.67 -10.47 2.01
CA ALA A 79 3.75 -10.17 1.06
C ALA A 79 5.09 -10.78 1.50
N ALA A 80 5.40 -10.76 2.79
CA ALA A 80 6.60 -11.37 3.34
C ALA A 80 6.58 -12.90 3.18
N ALA A 81 5.42 -13.54 3.40
CA ALA A 81 5.25 -14.98 3.26
C ALA A 81 5.47 -15.47 1.81
N THR A 82 5.25 -14.61 0.81
CA THR A 82 5.49 -14.90 -0.61
C THR A 82 6.87 -14.46 -1.09
N GLY A 83 7.74 -13.98 -0.20
CA GLY A 83 9.15 -13.69 -0.48
C GLY A 83 9.47 -12.21 -0.74
N ASN A 84 8.56 -11.27 -0.48
CA ASN A 84 8.85 -9.84 -0.59
C ASN A 84 9.80 -9.38 0.53
N VAL A 85 11.07 -9.15 0.17
CA VAL A 85 12.11 -8.71 1.12
C VAL A 85 11.81 -7.33 1.71
N ASN A 86 11.18 -6.45 0.94
CA ASN A 86 10.80 -5.12 1.42
C ASN A 86 9.71 -5.22 2.49
N ALA A 87 8.75 -6.13 2.34
CA ALA A 87 7.71 -6.38 3.34
C ALA A 87 8.29 -6.93 4.65
N VAL A 88 9.28 -7.82 4.58
CA VAL A 88 10.00 -8.33 5.77
C VAL A 88 10.67 -7.18 6.53
N ALA A 89 11.40 -6.31 5.81
CA ALA A 89 12.05 -5.15 6.42
C ALA A 89 11.02 -4.19 7.05
N LYS A 90 9.88 -3.97 6.37
CA LYS A 90 8.82 -3.09 6.86
C LYS A 90 8.12 -3.65 8.10
N LEU A 91 7.89 -4.96 8.18
CA LEU A 91 7.38 -5.60 9.40
C LEU A 91 8.32 -5.40 10.59
N GLY A 92 9.64 -5.52 10.37
CA GLY A 92 10.62 -5.22 11.40
C GLY A 92 10.50 -3.78 11.92
N TYR A 93 10.33 -2.82 11.01
CA TYR A 93 10.10 -1.42 11.37
C TYR A 93 8.76 -1.22 12.11
N VAL A 94 7.66 -1.82 11.64
CA VAL A 94 6.35 -1.72 12.30
C VAL A 94 6.42 -2.26 13.73
N TYR A 95 7.00 -3.45 13.94
CA TYR A 95 7.10 -4.02 15.27
C TYR A 95 8.04 -3.23 16.18
N TYR A 96 9.10 -2.64 15.62
CA TYR A 96 9.99 -1.77 16.38
C TYR A 96 9.27 -0.50 16.85
N VAL A 97 8.60 0.21 15.94
CA VAL A 97 7.87 1.46 16.27
C VAL A 97 6.65 1.20 17.14
N ALA A 98 5.86 0.16 16.85
CA ALA A 98 4.73 -0.20 17.70
C ALA A 98 5.17 -0.66 19.11
N GLY A 99 6.37 -1.22 19.23
CA GLY A 99 6.99 -1.49 20.54
C GLY A 99 7.43 -0.23 21.27
N ASP A 100 7.83 0.81 20.55
CA ASP A 100 8.27 2.10 21.09
C ASP A 100 7.09 2.98 21.53
N GLU A 101 5.99 3.00 20.77
CA GLU A 101 4.73 3.68 21.14
C GLU A 101 4.13 3.11 22.45
N LEU A 102 4.47 1.87 22.84
CA LEU A 102 4.09 1.28 24.12
C LEU A 102 4.99 1.74 25.29
N HIS A 103 6.23 2.15 25.04
CA HIS A 103 7.16 2.61 26.06
C HIS A 103 7.04 4.11 26.38
N GLU A 104 6.42 4.92 25.51
CA GLU A 104 6.16 6.34 25.80
C GLU A 104 4.93 6.58 26.68
N THR A 105 4.26 5.53 27.16
CA THR A 105 3.07 5.65 28.02
C THR A 105 3.31 5.39 29.52
N GLU A 106 4.56 5.26 29.96
CA GLU A 106 4.96 5.17 31.38
C GLU A 106 5.52 6.49 31.94
#